data_AF-A0A7S1WAT6-F1
#
_entry.id   AF-A0A7S1WAT6-F1
#
_cell.length_a   1.000
_cell.length_b   1.000
_cell.length_c   1.000
_cell.angle_alpha   90.00
_cell.angle_beta   90.00
_cell.angle_gamma   90.00
#
_symmetry.space_group_name_H-M   'P 1'
#
loop_
_entity.id
_entity.type
_entity.pdbx_description
1 polymer ?
#
loop_
_entity_poly.entity_id
_entity_poly.type
_entity_poly.pdbx_seq_one_letter_code
_entity_poly.pdbx_strand_id
1 'polypeptide(L)'
;MRAVALSAFATALLAVAAVATPTIDPRTLTTSGISAGAAMAVQYEIANSAKVRAAGIVAGLPWYCAQTSGLATAFECMDDPETINIQTLDWEMNVSATDGNIDPVANLKSHAVMLFSGMFDTVVNQGTMKKLADQYTAVQVAQLKTYFNYTAEHAWITNFYGNACDHLGTPFINNCGLDFAGEFIKMAWAHMGENFTETKGAYNASNLKTFSQATFGADSWTNSLDSTGYYYVPTACGPNALPSVKCHVHVNF
;
A
#
# COMPACT_ATOMS: atom_id res chain seq x y z
N MET A 1 71.37 21.80 23.61
CA MET A 1 70.11 21.08 23.91
C MET A 1 69.08 21.54 22.89
N ARG A 2 68.57 20.62 22.06
CA ARG A 2 67.64 20.93 20.96
C ARG A 2 66.23 21.09 21.52
N ALA A 3 65.60 22.24 21.31
CA ALA A 3 64.20 22.46 21.64
C ALA A 3 63.32 21.80 20.56
N VAL A 4 62.46 20.87 20.98
CA VAL A 4 61.43 20.25 20.12
C VAL A 4 60.15 21.05 20.32
N ALA A 5 59.66 21.68 19.26
CA ALA A 5 58.35 22.33 19.26
C ALA A 5 57.26 21.28 19.03
N LEU A 6 56.38 21.07 20.01
CA LEU A 6 55.15 20.29 19.84
C LEU A 6 54.10 21.15 19.15
N SER A 7 53.75 20.81 17.92
CA SER A 7 52.60 21.37 17.21
C SER A 7 51.34 20.62 17.63
N ALA A 8 50.42 21.30 18.32
CA ALA A 8 49.10 20.75 18.63
C ALA A 8 48.20 20.82 17.39
N PHE A 9 47.91 19.67 16.77
CA PHE A 9 46.86 19.56 15.77
C PHE A 9 45.51 19.51 16.46
N ALA A 10 44.74 20.59 16.37
CA ALA A 10 43.33 20.59 16.76
C ALA A 10 42.53 19.84 15.67
N THR A 11 42.15 18.60 15.96
CA THR A 11 41.13 17.88 15.18
C THR A 11 39.78 18.52 15.44
N ALA A 12 39.28 19.31 14.48
CA ALA A 12 37.89 19.73 14.46
C ALA A 12 37.01 18.49 14.18
N LEU A 13 36.28 18.01 15.18
CA LEU A 13 35.16 17.09 14.94
C LEU A 13 34.08 17.87 14.22
N LEU A 14 33.91 17.61 12.92
CA LEU A 14 32.67 17.91 12.22
C LEU A 14 31.59 17.00 12.81
N ALA A 15 30.80 17.54 13.74
CA ALA A 15 29.53 16.92 14.11
C ALA A 15 28.64 16.92 12.86
N VAL A 16 28.57 15.78 12.18
CA VAL A 16 27.51 15.51 11.23
C VAL A 16 26.24 15.55 12.05
N ALA A 17 25.45 16.61 11.92
CA ALA A 17 24.13 16.67 12.52
C ALA A 17 23.39 15.42 12.03
N ALA A 18 23.12 14.48 12.95
CA ALA A 18 22.27 13.35 12.65
C ALA A 18 20.96 13.93 12.13
N VAL A 19 20.68 13.70 10.85
CA VAL A 19 19.40 14.07 10.25
C VAL A 19 18.36 13.38 11.11
N ALA A 20 17.57 14.16 11.84
CA ALA A 20 16.47 13.63 12.63
C ALA A 20 15.48 13.02 11.63
N THR A 21 15.62 11.72 11.38
CA THR A 21 14.60 10.96 10.67
C THR A 21 13.35 10.99 11.56
N PRO A 22 12.18 11.33 11.02
CA PRO A 22 10.95 11.31 11.81
C PRO A 22 10.80 9.93 12.45
N THR A 23 10.35 9.89 13.71
CA THR A 23 9.98 8.63 14.35
C THR A 23 8.77 8.07 13.61
N ILE A 24 8.99 7.07 12.77
CA ILE A 24 7.93 6.30 12.12
C ILE A 24 7.42 5.29 13.15
N ASP A 25 6.10 5.25 13.42
CA ASP A 25 5.53 4.18 14.24
C ASP A 25 5.41 2.91 13.37
N PRO A 26 6.22 1.86 13.61
CA PRO A 26 6.24 0.66 12.76
C PRO A 26 4.93 -0.14 12.86
N ARG A 27 4.06 0.17 13.82
CA ARG A 27 2.77 -0.52 14.00
C ARG A 27 1.63 0.11 13.21
N THR A 28 1.91 1.11 12.37
CA THR A 28 0.90 1.90 11.65
C THR A 28 1.02 1.82 10.13
N LEU A 29 1.72 0.79 9.64
CA LEU A 29 1.89 0.58 8.21
C LEU A 29 0.53 0.27 7.56
N THR A 30 0.22 0.98 6.49
CA THR A 30 -0.96 0.72 5.67
C THR A 30 -0.55 0.58 4.22
N THR A 31 -1.34 -0.15 3.45
CA THR A 31 -1.10 -0.33 2.00
C THR A 31 -2.36 0.00 1.20
N SER A 32 -2.18 0.36 -0.05
CA SER A 32 -3.28 0.40 -1.01
C SER A 32 -2.75 0.14 -2.41
N GLY A 33 -3.66 -0.05 -3.36
CA GLY A 33 -3.27 -0.08 -4.77
C GLY A 33 -4.45 -0.27 -5.70
N ILE A 34 -4.15 -0.24 -7.00
CA ILE A 34 -5.11 -0.52 -8.07
C ILE A 34 -4.64 -1.66 -8.99
N SER A 35 -5.56 -2.50 -9.46
CA SER A 35 -5.28 -3.51 -10.49
C SER A 35 -4.18 -4.48 -10.04
N ALA A 36 -3.12 -4.67 -10.82
CA ALA A 36 -1.94 -5.43 -10.38
C ALA A 36 -1.32 -4.88 -9.08
N GLY A 37 -1.34 -3.55 -8.86
CA GLY A 37 -0.94 -2.92 -7.60
C GLY A 37 -1.87 -3.27 -6.44
N ALA A 38 -3.17 -3.40 -6.69
CA ALA A 38 -4.14 -3.89 -5.71
C ALA A 38 -3.88 -5.36 -5.33
N ALA A 39 -3.58 -6.21 -6.32
CA ALA A 39 -3.17 -7.59 -6.07
C ALA A 39 -1.85 -7.65 -5.26
N MET A 40 -0.91 -6.75 -5.53
CA MET A 40 0.32 -6.62 -4.73
C MET A 40 0.03 -6.15 -3.30
N ALA A 41 -0.87 -5.17 -3.11
CA ALA A 41 -1.26 -4.69 -1.78
C ALA A 41 -1.87 -5.83 -0.93
N VAL A 42 -2.77 -6.64 -1.51
CA VAL A 42 -3.34 -7.84 -0.85
C VAL A 42 -2.24 -8.85 -0.49
N GLN A 43 -1.35 -9.16 -1.43
CA GLN A 43 -0.23 -10.09 -1.19
C GLN A 43 0.71 -9.58 -0.09
N TYR A 44 1.07 -8.31 -0.13
CA TYR A 44 1.97 -7.70 0.85
C TYR A 44 1.33 -7.65 2.23
N GLU A 45 0.06 -7.26 2.33
CA GLU A 45 -0.71 -7.26 3.58
C GLU A 45 -0.69 -8.63 4.24
N ILE A 46 -1.05 -9.68 3.50
CA ILE A 46 -1.18 -11.03 4.05
C ILE A 46 0.19 -11.60 4.42
N ALA A 47 1.18 -11.43 3.54
CA ALA A 47 2.55 -11.88 3.80
C ALA A 47 3.21 -11.19 5.00
N ASN A 48 2.88 -9.91 5.24
CA ASN A 48 3.46 -9.09 6.31
C ASN A 48 2.41 -8.60 7.30
N SER A 49 1.42 -9.44 7.60
CA SER A 49 0.25 -9.09 8.42
C SER A 49 0.60 -8.73 9.87
N ALA A 50 1.79 -9.06 10.36
CA ALA A 50 2.26 -8.58 11.67
C ALA A 50 2.57 -7.07 11.67
N LYS A 51 2.86 -6.48 10.50
CA LYS A 51 3.25 -5.07 10.33
C LYS A 51 2.12 -4.21 9.77
N VAL A 52 1.42 -4.72 8.76
CA VAL A 52 0.33 -4.00 8.08
C VAL A 52 -0.91 -3.98 8.96
N ARG A 53 -1.64 -2.86 8.99
CA ARG A 53 -2.87 -2.70 9.78
C ARG A 53 -4.13 -2.49 8.96
N ALA A 54 -3.97 -1.94 7.77
CA ALA A 54 -5.09 -1.68 6.89
C ALA A 54 -4.68 -1.69 5.42
N ALA A 55 -5.63 -2.09 4.57
CA ALA A 55 -5.45 -2.17 3.12
C ALA A 55 -6.62 -1.52 2.36
N GLY A 56 -6.29 -0.69 1.37
CA GLY A 56 -7.23 -0.05 0.45
C GLY A 56 -7.09 -0.64 -0.95
N ILE A 57 -8.07 -1.38 -1.42
CA ILE A 57 -7.96 -2.18 -2.64
C ILE A 57 -8.95 -1.67 -3.70
N VAL A 58 -8.45 -1.23 -4.85
CA VAL A 58 -9.27 -0.80 -5.99
C VAL A 58 -9.10 -1.79 -7.13
N ALA A 59 -10.18 -2.46 -7.57
CA ALA A 59 -10.13 -3.40 -8.69
C ALA A 59 -8.99 -4.46 -8.57
N GLY A 60 -8.90 -5.09 -7.40
CA GLY A 60 -7.91 -6.13 -7.08
C GLY A 60 -8.44 -7.55 -7.20
N LEU A 61 -7.66 -8.51 -6.66
CA LEU A 61 -7.92 -9.95 -6.75
C LEU A 61 -7.76 -10.61 -5.37
N PRO A 62 -8.45 -11.74 -5.11
CA PRO A 62 -8.15 -12.63 -3.97
C PRO A 62 -6.66 -12.99 -3.88
N TRP A 63 -6.19 -13.16 -2.65
CA TRP A 63 -4.85 -13.70 -2.40
C TRP A 63 -4.72 -15.09 -3.03
N TYR A 64 -3.60 -15.34 -3.70
CA TYR A 64 -3.28 -16.58 -4.41
C TYR A 64 -4.23 -16.92 -5.57
N CYS A 65 -5.02 -15.96 -6.07
CA CYS A 65 -5.93 -16.22 -7.19
C CYS A 65 -5.21 -16.78 -8.42
N ALA A 66 -4.08 -16.17 -8.81
CA ALA A 66 -3.27 -16.63 -9.94
C ALA A 66 -2.41 -17.88 -9.65
N GLN A 67 -2.42 -18.37 -8.39
CA GLN A 67 -1.64 -19.52 -7.93
C GLN A 67 -0.15 -19.41 -8.32
N THR A 68 0.50 -20.54 -8.66
CA THR A 68 1.86 -20.59 -9.21
C THR A 68 1.88 -20.60 -10.74
N SER A 69 0.74 -20.32 -11.38
CA SER A 69 0.46 -20.60 -12.80
C SER A 69 0.68 -19.40 -13.74
N GLY A 70 1.10 -18.24 -13.20
CA GLY A 70 1.53 -17.08 -13.98
C GLY A 70 0.37 -16.26 -14.57
N LEU A 71 0.67 -15.50 -15.64
CA LEU A 71 -0.22 -14.47 -16.17
C LEU A 71 -1.54 -15.00 -16.74
N ALA A 72 -1.55 -16.20 -17.32
CA ALA A 72 -2.78 -16.76 -17.90
C ALA A 72 -3.87 -16.97 -16.83
N THR A 73 -3.50 -17.53 -15.67
CA THR A 73 -4.41 -17.71 -14.54
C THR A 73 -4.75 -16.38 -13.87
N ALA A 74 -3.83 -15.40 -13.90
CA ALA A 74 -4.15 -14.05 -13.46
C ALA A 74 -5.28 -13.43 -14.30
N PHE A 75 -5.22 -13.56 -15.64
CA PHE A 75 -6.30 -13.10 -16.53
C PHE A 75 -7.61 -13.84 -16.31
N GLU A 76 -7.58 -15.17 -16.14
CA GLU A 76 -8.77 -15.95 -15.80
C GLU A 76 -9.41 -15.47 -14.49
N CYS A 77 -8.60 -15.21 -13.47
CA CYS A 77 -9.07 -14.60 -12.22
C CYS A 77 -9.68 -13.21 -12.39
N MET A 78 -9.16 -12.40 -13.31
CA MET A 78 -9.70 -11.07 -13.58
C MET A 78 -11.06 -11.15 -14.28
N ASP A 79 -11.24 -12.12 -15.18
CA ASP A 79 -12.40 -12.17 -16.08
C ASP A 79 -13.54 -13.03 -15.56
N ASP A 80 -13.22 -14.20 -14.98
CA ASP A 80 -14.19 -15.24 -14.62
C ASP A 80 -14.21 -15.51 -13.10
N PRO A 81 -15.05 -14.80 -12.34
CA PRO A 81 -15.16 -14.99 -10.89
C PRO A 81 -15.72 -16.37 -10.50
N GLU A 82 -16.34 -17.12 -11.41
CA GLU A 82 -16.90 -18.44 -11.08
C GLU A 82 -15.79 -19.49 -10.89
N THR A 83 -14.64 -19.29 -11.52
CA THR A 83 -13.44 -20.13 -11.35
C THR A 83 -12.78 -19.97 -9.98
N ILE A 84 -13.10 -18.89 -9.26
CA ILE A 84 -12.47 -18.55 -7.99
C ILE A 84 -13.15 -19.29 -6.83
N ASN A 85 -12.42 -20.27 -6.29
CA ASN A 85 -12.81 -21.02 -5.09
C ASN A 85 -12.10 -20.49 -3.84
N ILE A 86 -12.81 -19.67 -3.05
CA ILE A 86 -12.28 -19.10 -1.80
C ILE A 86 -11.87 -20.15 -0.78
N GLN A 87 -12.56 -21.29 -0.69
CA GLN A 87 -12.17 -22.35 0.25
C GLN A 87 -10.79 -22.93 -0.09
N THR A 88 -10.50 -23.09 -1.38
CA THR A 88 -9.18 -23.53 -1.84
C THR A 88 -8.12 -22.47 -1.55
N LEU A 89 -8.38 -21.20 -1.87
CA LEU A 89 -7.42 -20.11 -1.63
C LEU A 89 -7.12 -19.92 -0.14
N ASP A 90 -8.14 -20.04 0.72
CA ASP A 90 -7.98 -19.93 2.18
C ASP A 90 -7.24 -21.14 2.77
N TRP A 91 -7.45 -22.33 2.21
CA TRP A 91 -6.66 -23.51 2.59
C TRP A 91 -5.16 -23.28 2.29
N GLU A 92 -4.84 -22.81 1.08
CA GLU A 92 -3.47 -22.48 0.67
C GLU A 92 -2.85 -21.37 1.53
N MET A 93 -3.66 -20.39 1.95
CA MET A 93 -3.22 -19.34 2.86
C MET A 93 -2.82 -19.92 4.22
N ASN A 94 -3.61 -20.83 4.78
CA ASN A 94 -3.28 -21.48 6.05
C ASN A 94 -2.06 -22.40 5.95
N VAL A 95 -1.91 -23.11 4.83
CA VAL A 95 -0.70 -23.92 4.55
C VAL A 95 0.53 -23.01 4.48
N SER A 96 0.46 -21.93 3.69
CA SER A 96 1.56 -20.97 3.54
C SER A 96 1.95 -20.32 4.87
N ALA A 97 0.99 -20.04 5.75
CA ALA A 97 1.27 -19.53 7.09
C ALA A 97 1.92 -20.59 8.00
N THR A 98 1.49 -21.85 7.88
CA THR A 98 2.09 -22.98 8.63
C THR A 98 3.53 -23.23 8.21
N ASP A 99 3.81 -23.09 6.92
CA ASP A 99 5.15 -23.25 6.34
C ASP A 99 6.06 -22.04 6.59
N GLY A 100 5.53 -20.94 7.12
CA GLY A 100 6.28 -19.71 7.39
C GLY A 100 6.58 -18.86 6.15
N ASN A 101 5.88 -19.09 5.04
CA ASN A 101 5.99 -18.29 3.82
C ASN A 101 5.25 -16.95 3.93
N ILE A 102 4.23 -16.88 4.79
CA ILE A 102 3.51 -15.66 5.16
C ILE A 102 3.34 -15.59 6.68
N ASP A 103 3.08 -14.40 7.20
CA ASP A 103 2.71 -14.21 8.60
C ASP A 103 1.41 -14.98 8.98
N PRO A 104 1.19 -15.29 10.27
CA PRO A 104 0.00 -16.01 10.72
C PRO A 104 -1.33 -15.35 10.27
N VAL A 105 -2.22 -16.12 9.65
CA VAL A 105 -3.56 -15.66 9.20
C VAL A 105 -4.35 -15.00 10.33
N ALA A 106 -4.15 -15.42 11.57
CA ALA A 106 -4.80 -14.85 12.75
C ALA A 106 -4.54 -13.33 12.93
N ASN A 107 -3.44 -12.79 12.40
CA ASN A 107 -3.13 -11.36 12.44
C ASN A 107 -4.19 -10.53 11.70
N LEU A 108 -4.72 -11.07 10.59
CA LEU A 108 -5.72 -10.39 9.74
C LEU A 108 -7.01 -10.05 10.51
N LYS A 109 -7.32 -10.78 11.59
CA LYS A 109 -8.47 -10.48 12.45
C LYS A 109 -8.43 -9.10 13.09
N SER A 110 -7.26 -8.47 13.11
CA SER A 110 -7.07 -7.11 13.62
C SER A 110 -7.00 -6.05 12.52
N HIS A 111 -7.23 -6.41 11.25
CA HIS A 111 -7.06 -5.49 10.12
C HIS A 111 -8.36 -4.77 9.74
N ALA A 112 -8.19 -3.61 9.11
CA ALA A 112 -9.27 -2.87 8.45
C ALA A 112 -9.05 -2.80 6.93
N VAL A 113 -10.06 -3.20 6.16
CA VAL A 113 -9.96 -3.32 4.71
C VAL A 113 -11.04 -2.51 4.03
N MET A 114 -10.66 -1.75 3.01
CA MET A 114 -11.58 -1.00 2.16
C MET A 114 -11.46 -1.46 0.72
N LEU A 115 -12.56 -1.86 0.11
CA LEU A 115 -12.62 -2.34 -1.26
C LEU A 115 -13.42 -1.38 -2.15
N PHE A 116 -12.93 -1.13 -3.35
CA PHE A 116 -13.67 -0.45 -4.42
C PHE A 116 -13.68 -1.30 -5.68
N SER A 117 -14.84 -1.38 -6.34
CA SER A 117 -14.97 -2.00 -7.66
C SER A 117 -16.08 -1.32 -8.44
N GLY A 118 -15.77 -0.84 -9.64
CA GLY A 118 -16.77 -0.29 -10.55
C GLY A 118 -17.78 -1.35 -10.98
N MET A 119 -19.03 -0.95 -11.19
CA MET A 119 -20.06 -1.84 -11.77
C MET A 119 -19.81 -2.15 -13.24
N PHE A 120 -19.07 -1.28 -13.93
CA PHE A 120 -18.80 -1.43 -15.35
C PHE A 120 -17.38 -1.88 -15.66
N ASP A 121 -16.49 -1.98 -14.65
CA ASP A 121 -15.09 -2.38 -14.78
C ASP A 121 -14.93 -3.58 -15.73
N THR A 122 -14.45 -3.29 -16.94
CA THR A 122 -14.26 -4.25 -18.02
C THR A 122 -12.90 -4.94 -17.99
N VAL A 123 -12.01 -4.57 -17.06
CA VAL A 123 -10.65 -5.10 -16.95
C VAL A 123 -10.53 -6.07 -15.77
N VAL A 124 -11.16 -5.75 -14.63
CA VAL A 124 -11.27 -6.65 -13.48
C VAL A 124 -12.73 -6.75 -13.10
N ASN A 125 -13.33 -7.91 -13.42
CA ASN A 125 -14.73 -8.17 -13.18
C ASN A 125 -15.08 -7.94 -11.70
N GLN A 126 -16.15 -7.19 -11.43
CA GLN A 126 -16.61 -6.92 -10.06
C GLN A 126 -16.87 -8.20 -9.24
N GLY A 127 -17.27 -9.29 -9.90
CA GLY A 127 -17.41 -10.58 -9.23
C GLY A 127 -16.13 -11.04 -8.53
N THR A 128 -14.96 -10.73 -9.08
CA THR A 128 -13.67 -11.06 -8.47
C THR A 128 -13.40 -10.24 -7.23
N MET A 129 -13.76 -8.97 -7.22
CA MET A 129 -13.71 -8.13 -6.02
C MET A 129 -14.71 -8.57 -4.94
N LYS A 130 -15.87 -9.13 -5.33
CA LYS A 130 -16.79 -9.77 -4.37
C LYS A 130 -16.17 -11.02 -3.76
N LYS A 131 -15.46 -11.85 -4.54
CA LYS A 131 -14.69 -12.98 -4.01
C LYS A 131 -13.60 -12.54 -3.04
N LEU A 132 -12.92 -11.43 -3.30
CA LEU A 132 -11.95 -10.87 -2.35
C LEU A 132 -12.63 -10.43 -1.05
N ALA A 133 -13.82 -9.83 -1.13
CA ALA A 133 -14.62 -9.52 0.05
C ALA A 133 -15.02 -10.78 0.84
N ASP A 134 -15.39 -11.86 0.14
CA ASP A 134 -15.68 -13.17 0.77
C ASP A 134 -14.45 -13.74 1.48
N GLN A 135 -13.27 -13.65 0.87
CA GLN A 135 -12.01 -14.07 1.49
C GLN A 135 -11.69 -13.27 2.76
N TYR A 136 -11.76 -11.94 2.71
CA TYR A 136 -11.56 -11.11 3.91
C TYR A 136 -12.60 -11.41 5.01
N THR A 137 -13.83 -11.73 4.62
CA THR A 137 -14.88 -12.16 5.56
C THR A 137 -14.54 -13.51 6.19
N ALA A 138 -14.04 -14.48 5.41
CA ALA A 138 -13.67 -15.81 5.87
C ALA A 138 -12.51 -15.78 6.89
N VAL A 139 -11.51 -14.91 6.67
CA VAL A 139 -10.41 -14.69 7.63
C VAL A 139 -10.77 -13.74 8.78
N GLN A 140 -11.99 -13.21 8.79
CA GLN A 140 -12.58 -12.43 9.88
C GLN A 140 -11.85 -11.11 10.18
N VAL A 141 -11.52 -10.31 9.15
CA VAL A 141 -10.98 -8.97 9.39
C VAL A 141 -11.89 -8.14 10.30
N ALA A 142 -11.29 -7.29 11.14
CA ALA A 142 -12.04 -6.51 12.13
C ALA A 142 -13.01 -5.52 11.48
N GLN A 143 -12.63 -4.97 10.32
CA GLN A 143 -13.46 -4.04 9.58
C GLN A 143 -13.33 -4.29 8.07
N LEU A 144 -14.47 -4.39 7.39
CA LEU A 144 -14.54 -4.50 5.94
C LEU A 144 -15.56 -3.47 5.42
N LYS A 145 -15.11 -2.54 4.57
CA LYS A 145 -15.95 -1.53 3.92
C LYS A 145 -15.86 -1.70 2.40
N THR A 146 -17.00 -1.69 1.71
CA THR A 146 -17.04 -1.90 0.26
C THR A 146 -17.75 -0.76 -0.47
N TYR A 147 -17.27 -0.45 -1.67
CA TYR A 147 -17.86 0.50 -2.61
C TYR A 147 -18.05 -0.18 -3.97
N PHE A 148 -19.14 -0.92 -4.12
CA PHE A 148 -19.46 -1.72 -5.32
C PHE A 148 -20.64 -1.18 -6.14
N ASN A 149 -21.13 0.02 -5.79
CA ASN A 149 -22.33 0.63 -6.37
C ASN A 149 -22.03 1.86 -7.24
N TYR A 150 -20.77 2.05 -7.66
CA TYR A 150 -20.37 3.15 -8.53
C TYR A 150 -20.41 2.70 -9.99
N THR A 151 -20.97 3.54 -10.86
CA THR A 151 -20.87 3.40 -12.32
C THR A 151 -19.48 3.85 -12.78
N ALA A 152 -18.47 3.10 -12.35
CA ALA A 152 -17.06 3.36 -12.61
C ALA A 152 -16.47 2.31 -13.56
N GLU A 153 -15.50 2.74 -14.34
CA GLU A 153 -14.59 1.89 -15.10
C GLU A 153 -13.31 1.56 -14.32
N HIS A 154 -12.36 0.86 -14.96
CA HIS A 154 -11.08 0.49 -14.36
C HIS A 154 -10.12 1.68 -14.16
N ALA A 155 -10.18 2.33 -12.99
CA ALA A 155 -9.33 3.47 -12.67
C ALA A 155 -9.20 3.72 -11.15
N TRP A 156 -8.16 4.46 -10.77
CA TRP A 156 -8.03 4.98 -9.42
C TRP A 156 -9.08 6.07 -9.21
N ILE A 157 -9.71 6.07 -8.03
CA ILE A 157 -10.93 6.84 -7.81
C ILE A 157 -10.63 8.11 -7.02
N THR A 158 -11.03 9.26 -7.58
CA THR A 158 -10.94 10.56 -6.93
C THR A 158 -12.26 11.32 -6.99
N ASN A 159 -12.33 12.44 -6.28
CA ASN A 159 -13.47 13.37 -6.34
C ASN A 159 -13.12 14.73 -7.00
N PHE A 160 -11.91 14.89 -7.55
CA PHE A 160 -11.47 16.21 -8.05
C PHE A 160 -10.61 16.17 -9.31
N TYR A 161 -10.12 14.99 -9.74
CA TYR A 161 -9.16 14.87 -10.84
C TYR A 161 -9.36 13.60 -11.65
N GLY A 162 -8.96 13.65 -12.92
CA GLY A 162 -8.98 12.49 -13.82
C GLY A 162 -10.09 12.54 -14.85
N ASN A 163 -10.27 11.43 -15.56
CA ASN A 163 -11.31 11.27 -16.58
C ASN A 163 -12.71 11.17 -15.95
N ALA A 164 -13.75 11.07 -16.79
CA ALA A 164 -15.08 10.71 -16.33
C ALA A 164 -15.07 9.33 -15.64
N CYS A 165 -15.97 9.11 -14.67
CA CYS A 165 -15.98 7.89 -13.85
C CYS A 165 -16.06 6.60 -14.68
N ASP A 166 -16.84 6.62 -15.76
CA ASP A 166 -17.11 5.53 -16.69
C ASP A 166 -16.08 5.41 -17.83
N HIS A 167 -14.98 6.16 -17.79
CA HIS A 167 -13.96 6.14 -18.82
C HIS A 167 -12.85 5.11 -18.54
N LEU A 168 -12.55 4.27 -19.53
CA LEU A 168 -11.36 3.41 -19.54
C LEU A 168 -10.23 4.08 -20.36
N GLY A 169 -9.14 4.44 -19.69
CA GLY A 169 -7.96 4.95 -20.38
C GLY A 169 -7.02 5.78 -19.50
N THR A 170 -5.86 6.12 -20.06
CA THR A 170 -4.83 6.94 -19.41
C THR A 170 -5.41 8.25 -18.85
N PRO A 171 -5.01 8.68 -17.63
CA PRO A 171 -3.98 8.08 -16.77
C PRO A 171 -4.48 6.94 -15.87
N PHE A 172 -5.65 6.36 -16.14
CA PHE A 172 -6.33 5.40 -15.26
C PHE A 172 -6.60 5.99 -13.87
N ILE A 173 -6.95 7.27 -13.86
CA ILE A 173 -7.43 8.01 -12.69
C ILE A 173 -8.71 8.69 -13.14
N ASN A 174 -9.81 8.45 -12.43
CA ASN A 174 -11.13 8.96 -12.76
C ASN A 174 -11.71 9.78 -11.61
N ASN A 175 -12.47 10.80 -11.96
CA ASN A 175 -13.30 11.55 -11.02
C ASN A 175 -14.68 10.90 -10.92
N CYS A 176 -14.91 10.18 -9.82
CA CYS A 176 -16.19 9.55 -9.50
C CYS A 176 -16.93 10.24 -8.35
N GLY A 177 -16.46 11.42 -7.92
CA GLY A 177 -17.01 12.11 -6.75
C GLY A 177 -16.69 11.43 -5.41
N LEU A 178 -15.82 10.42 -5.38
CA LEU A 178 -15.37 9.73 -4.18
C LEU A 178 -13.87 9.97 -3.95
N ASP A 179 -13.52 10.54 -2.80
CA ASP A 179 -12.13 10.61 -2.35
C ASP A 179 -11.71 9.29 -1.71
N PHE A 180 -11.45 8.26 -2.53
CA PHE A 180 -11.14 6.92 -2.01
C PHE A 180 -9.90 6.91 -1.10
N ALA A 181 -8.85 7.65 -1.49
CA ALA A 181 -7.62 7.78 -0.68
C ALA A 181 -7.90 8.39 0.69
N GLY A 182 -8.63 9.52 0.75
CA GLY A 182 -8.99 10.15 2.03
C GLY A 182 -9.90 9.28 2.89
N GLU A 183 -10.92 8.67 2.30
CA GLU A 183 -11.83 7.75 2.99
C GLU A 183 -11.09 6.55 3.58
N PHE A 184 -10.15 5.98 2.83
CA PHE A 184 -9.32 4.87 3.30
C PHE A 184 -8.42 5.27 4.46
N ILE A 185 -7.64 6.35 4.33
CA ILE A 185 -6.72 6.77 5.40
C ILE A 185 -7.50 7.15 6.67
N LYS A 186 -8.64 7.82 6.53
CA LYS A 186 -9.54 8.13 7.64
C LYS A 186 -10.00 6.87 8.37
N MET A 187 -10.46 5.86 7.63
CA MET A 187 -10.89 4.59 8.19
C MET A 187 -9.73 3.88 8.91
N ALA A 188 -8.57 3.79 8.26
CA ALA A 188 -7.40 3.12 8.80
C ALA A 188 -6.91 3.78 10.10
N TRP A 189 -6.84 5.11 10.16
CA TRP A 189 -6.43 5.81 11.37
C TRP A 189 -7.44 5.66 12.51
N ALA A 190 -8.73 5.78 12.21
CA ALA A 190 -9.77 5.54 13.21
C ALA A 190 -9.68 4.13 13.79
N HIS A 191 -9.43 3.12 12.94
CA HIS A 191 -9.23 1.73 13.35
C HIS A 191 -8.00 1.53 14.26
N MET A 192 -6.91 2.26 13.99
CA MET A 192 -5.70 2.24 14.82
C MET A 192 -5.80 3.11 16.08
N GLY A 193 -6.91 3.83 16.28
CA GLY A 193 -7.07 4.79 17.39
C GLY A 193 -6.21 6.05 17.23
N GLU A 194 -5.79 6.37 16.01
CA GLU A 194 -5.00 7.57 15.69
C GLU A 194 -5.90 8.76 15.37
N ASN A 195 -5.45 9.97 15.70
CA ASN A 195 -6.19 11.20 15.43
C ASN A 195 -6.10 11.58 13.94
N PHE A 196 -7.22 11.57 13.23
CA PHE A 196 -7.31 12.04 11.84
C PHE A 196 -7.90 13.45 11.75
N THR A 197 -7.25 14.32 10.98
CA THR A 197 -7.79 15.62 10.57
C THR A 197 -8.10 15.60 9.08
N GLU A 198 -9.32 16.02 8.73
CA GLU A 198 -9.75 16.17 7.33
C GLU A 198 -9.01 17.30 6.60
N THR A 199 -8.23 18.11 7.33
CA THR A 199 -7.47 19.21 6.75
C THR A 199 -6.27 18.65 5.98
N LYS A 200 -6.41 18.56 4.65
CA LYS A 200 -5.33 18.15 3.76
C LYS A 200 -4.33 19.29 3.58
N GLY A 201 -3.04 18.96 3.68
CA GLY A 201 -1.98 19.87 3.26
C GLY A 201 -1.96 20.07 1.75
N ALA A 202 -1.46 21.21 1.29
CA ALA A 202 -1.18 21.41 -0.13
C ALA A 202 -0.02 20.51 -0.59
N TYR A 203 -0.12 19.98 -1.82
CA TYR A 203 0.99 19.28 -2.43
C TYR A 203 2.21 20.21 -2.56
N ASN A 204 3.38 19.72 -2.17
CA ASN A 204 4.65 20.41 -2.34
C ASN A 204 5.59 19.54 -3.16
N ALA A 205 5.93 19.97 -4.38
CA ALA A 205 6.82 19.22 -5.26
C ALA A 205 8.19 18.94 -4.63
N SER A 206 8.69 19.84 -3.78
CA SER A 206 9.96 19.66 -3.06
C SER A 206 9.90 18.54 -2.01
N ASN A 207 8.72 18.06 -1.64
CA ASN A 207 8.51 16.95 -0.71
C ASN A 207 8.42 15.59 -1.42
N LEU A 208 8.25 15.56 -2.74
CA LEU A 208 8.36 14.35 -3.54
C LEU A 208 9.85 14.06 -3.79
N LYS A 209 10.29 12.89 -3.39
CA LYS A 209 11.69 12.45 -3.44
C LYS A 209 11.79 11.12 -4.17
N THR A 210 13.00 10.83 -4.63
CA THR A 210 13.35 9.58 -5.30
C THR A 210 14.38 8.82 -4.47
N PHE A 211 14.38 7.50 -4.60
CA PHE A 211 15.43 6.63 -4.09
C PHE A 211 15.73 5.52 -5.10
N SER A 212 16.94 4.94 -5.02
CA SER A 212 17.29 3.77 -5.83
C SER A 212 16.64 2.53 -5.23
N GLN A 213 15.81 1.84 -6.01
CA GLN A 213 15.25 0.54 -5.63
C GLN A 213 16.26 -0.60 -5.84
N ALA A 214 17.33 -0.37 -6.63
CA ALA A 214 18.34 -1.38 -6.91
C ALA A 214 19.07 -1.85 -5.63
N THR A 215 19.21 -0.97 -4.64
CA THR A 215 19.76 -1.35 -3.32
C THR A 215 18.88 -2.33 -2.54
N PHE A 216 17.62 -2.47 -2.95
CA PHE A 216 16.63 -3.39 -2.40
C PHE A 216 16.30 -4.55 -3.35
N GLY A 217 17.11 -4.73 -4.41
CA GLY A 217 16.99 -5.84 -5.35
C GLY A 217 16.06 -5.59 -6.54
N ALA A 218 15.58 -4.36 -6.75
CA ALA A 218 14.83 -4.05 -7.97
C ALA A 218 15.71 -4.19 -9.21
N ASP A 219 15.19 -4.92 -10.20
CA ASP A 219 15.87 -5.20 -11.44
C ASP A 219 14.82 -5.44 -12.54
N SER A 220 14.87 -4.62 -13.58
CA SER A 220 13.84 -4.62 -14.63
C SER A 220 13.80 -5.91 -15.45
N TRP A 221 14.85 -6.73 -15.43
CA TRP A 221 14.92 -7.98 -16.19
C TRP A 221 14.45 -9.19 -15.40
N THR A 222 14.73 -9.21 -14.10
CA THR A 222 14.48 -10.37 -13.24
C THR A 222 13.20 -10.26 -12.42
N ASN A 223 12.77 -9.04 -12.07
CA ASN A 223 11.54 -8.82 -11.31
C ASN A 223 10.69 -7.63 -11.81
N SER A 224 11.06 -7.02 -12.95
CA SER A 224 10.29 -5.96 -13.62
C SER A 224 10.09 -4.68 -12.79
N LEU A 225 10.79 -4.51 -11.67
CA LEU A 225 10.76 -3.27 -10.90
C LEU A 225 11.69 -2.23 -11.52
N ASP A 226 11.23 -0.97 -11.59
CA ASP A 226 12.09 0.14 -11.99
C ASP A 226 13.21 0.34 -10.96
N SER A 227 14.37 0.77 -11.44
CA SER A 227 15.49 1.23 -10.62
C SER A 227 15.15 2.41 -9.70
N THR A 228 14.12 3.22 -10.02
CA THR A 228 13.75 4.42 -9.26
C THR A 228 12.40 4.28 -8.58
N GLY A 229 12.37 4.53 -7.27
CA GLY A 229 11.16 4.59 -6.46
C GLY A 229 10.88 6.01 -6.00
N TYR A 230 9.63 6.31 -5.69
CA TYR A 230 9.16 7.63 -5.26
C TYR A 230 8.56 7.57 -3.87
N TYR A 231 8.76 8.63 -3.08
CA TYR A 231 8.13 8.78 -1.78
C TYR A 231 7.87 10.26 -1.50
N TYR A 232 6.75 10.54 -0.84
CA TYR A 232 6.37 11.89 -0.43
C TYR A 232 6.54 12.03 1.08
N VAL A 233 7.32 13.01 1.53
CA VAL A 233 7.51 13.32 2.95
C VAL A 233 6.87 14.66 3.26
N PRO A 234 5.72 14.72 3.93
CA PRO A 234 5.13 15.98 4.36
C PRO A 234 6.13 16.83 5.15
N THR A 235 6.07 18.16 5.05
CA THR A 235 7.01 19.06 5.74
C THR A 235 7.09 18.80 7.25
N ALA A 236 5.96 18.44 7.87
CA ALA A 236 5.88 18.07 9.29
C ALA A 236 6.68 16.81 9.64
N CYS A 237 6.95 15.94 8.67
CA CYS A 237 7.76 14.73 8.78
C CYS A 237 9.18 14.91 8.25
N GLY A 238 9.60 16.13 7.91
CA GLY A 238 10.93 16.40 7.37
C GLY A 238 12.04 16.43 8.44
N PRO A 239 13.30 16.72 8.05
CA PRO A 239 14.46 16.78 8.96
C PRO A 239 14.33 17.75 10.15
N ASN A 240 13.42 18.72 10.06
CA ASN A 240 13.13 19.71 11.10
C ASN A 240 11.81 19.42 11.84
N ALA A 241 11.32 18.18 11.77
CA ALA A 241 10.13 17.75 12.49
C ALA A 241 10.28 17.99 14.00
N LEU A 242 9.20 18.45 14.65
CA LEU A 242 9.18 18.57 16.10
C LEU A 242 9.28 17.17 16.73
N PRO A 243 9.98 16.98 17.86
CA PRO A 243 10.09 15.67 18.51
C PRO A 243 8.75 15.03 18.92
N SER A 244 7.68 15.82 19.03
CA SER A 244 6.32 15.37 19.33
C SER A 244 5.56 14.85 18.10
N VAL A 245 6.06 15.07 16.88
CA VAL A 245 5.41 14.60 15.66
C VAL A 245 5.76 13.13 15.44
N LYS A 246 4.72 12.30 15.40
CA LYS A 246 4.80 10.92 14.92
C LYS A 246 4.36 10.89 13.47
N CYS A 247 5.11 10.18 12.64
CA CYS A 247 4.77 9.99 11.24
C CYS A 247 4.37 8.53 10.99
N HIS A 248 3.48 8.35 10.04
CA HIS A 248 2.96 7.05 9.63
C HIS A 248 3.37 6.80 8.17
N VAL A 249 3.46 5.53 7.80
CA VAL A 249 3.83 5.13 6.43
C VAL A 249 2.63 4.49 5.75
N HIS A 250 2.36 4.98 4.55
CA HIS A 250 1.42 4.38 3.62
C HIS A 250 2.16 4.04 2.34
N VAL A 251 2.00 2.82 1.84
CA VAL A 251 2.52 2.38 0.54
C VAL A 251 1.35 2.23 -0.42
N ASN A 252 1.36 2.97 -1.52
CA ASN A 252 0.37 2.85 -2.59
C ASN A 252 1.03 2.20 -3.82
N PHE A 253 0.44 1.12 -4.30
CA PHE A 253 0.92 0.31 -5.42
C PHE A 253 0.13 0.58 -6.70
#